data_AF-A0A7S2JCX6-F1
#
_entry.id   AF-A0A7S2JCX6-F1
#
_cell.length_a   1.000
_cell.length_b   1.000
_cell.length_c   1.000
_cell.angle_alpha   90.00
_cell.angle_beta   90.00
_cell.angle_gamma   90.00
#
_symmetry.space_group_name_H-M   'P 1'
#
loop_
_entity.id
_entity.type
_entity.pdbx_description
1 polymer ?
#
loop_
_entity_poly.entity_id
_entity_poly.type
_entity_poly.pdbx_seq_one_letter_code
_entity_poly.pdbx_strand_id
1 'polypeptide(L)'
;RAAARRAPRRSADAPLRGNVWRLSQDAQGCRRVQTALTEADTDKAREDIVDELRGHVWEAVHCPHGNYVIQQVVTTMRAASCPFVVEEIARRGIGAVCKLARHALGCRVLQRMLEHWPDQAHCLVEGLV
;
A
#
# COMPACT_ATOMS: atom_id res chain seq x y z
N ARG A 1 27.65 -28.79 20.96
CA ARG A 1 26.26 -28.90 20.44
C ARG A 1 25.91 -27.57 19.79
N ALA A 2 25.96 -27.49 18.47
CA ALA A 2 25.67 -26.28 17.72
C ALA A 2 24.16 -26.03 17.69
N ALA A 3 23.71 -24.89 18.23
CA ALA A 3 22.35 -24.41 18.07
C ALA A 3 22.11 -24.15 16.58
N ALA A 4 21.20 -24.92 15.98
CA ALA A 4 20.76 -24.71 14.61
C ALA A 4 20.23 -23.28 14.47
N ARG A 5 20.97 -22.43 13.75
CA ARG A 5 20.47 -21.13 13.28
C ARG A 5 19.30 -21.41 12.37
N ARG A 6 18.08 -21.34 12.92
CA ARG A 6 16.84 -21.39 12.16
C ARG A 6 16.92 -20.28 11.11
N ALA A 7 16.93 -20.65 9.83
CA ALA A 7 16.77 -19.69 8.75
C ALA A 7 15.52 -18.83 9.02
N PRO A 8 15.53 -17.52 8.73
CA PRO A 8 14.34 -16.69 8.91
C PRO A 8 13.19 -17.35 8.14
N ARG A 9 12.07 -17.62 8.82
CA ARG A 9 10.85 -18.14 8.17
C ARG A 9 10.54 -17.21 6.99
N ARG A 10 10.48 -17.76 5.78
CA ARG A 10 10.10 -17.00 4.59
C ARG A 10 8.79 -16.30 4.91
N SER A 11 8.73 -15.00 4.64
CA SER A 11 7.52 -14.16 4.76
C SER A 11 6.31 -14.86 4.13
N ALA A 12 6.51 -15.58 3.03
CA ALA A 12 5.49 -16.33 2.29
C ALA A 12 4.67 -17.34 3.11
N ASP A 13 5.18 -17.90 4.22
CA ASP A 13 4.43 -18.88 5.03
C ASP A 13 3.67 -18.24 6.20
N ALA A 14 3.80 -16.92 6.37
CA ALA A 14 3.12 -16.21 7.45
C ALA A 14 1.60 -16.16 7.23
N PRO A 15 0.78 -16.25 8.30
CA PRO A 15 -0.64 -15.94 8.18
C PRO A 15 -0.81 -14.50 7.67
N LEU A 16 -1.84 -14.25 6.87
CA LEU A 16 -2.06 -12.93 6.27
C LEU A 16 -2.37 -11.88 7.34
N ARG A 17 -3.35 -12.17 8.19
CA ARG A 17 -3.76 -11.33 9.31
C ARG A 17 -2.59 -11.12 10.29
N GLY A 18 -2.41 -9.87 10.71
CA GLY A 18 -1.32 -9.41 11.57
C GLY A 18 0.06 -9.36 10.88
N ASN A 19 0.12 -9.59 9.56
CA ASN A 19 1.36 -9.56 8.80
C ASN A 19 1.22 -8.81 7.47
N VAL A 20 0.12 -8.10 7.21
CA VAL A 20 -0.13 -7.50 5.89
C VAL A 20 1.01 -6.57 5.49
N TRP A 21 1.43 -5.65 6.36
CA TRP A 21 2.56 -4.76 6.06
C TRP A 21 3.86 -5.53 5.81
N ARG A 22 4.17 -6.54 6.63
CA ARG A 22 5.39 -7.36 6.46
C ARG A 22 5.37 -8.11 5.14
N LEU A 23 4.22 -8.65 4.74
CA LEU A 23 4.02 -9.37 3.49
C LEU A 23 4.11 -8.44 2.28
N SER A 24 3.56 -7.22 2.36
CA SER A 24 3.62 -6.22 1.30
C SER A 24 5.04 -5.83 0.88
N GLN A 25 6.02 -6.02 1.76
CA GLN A 25 7.43 -5.72 1.50
C GLN A 25 8.19 -6.86 0.80
N ASP A 26 7.55 -8.00 0.55
CA ASP A 26 8.15 -9.19 -0.05
C ASP A 26 7.55 -9.51 -1.43
N ALA A 27 8.36 -10.09 -2.32
CA ALA A 27 7.95 -10.42 -3.68
C ALA A 27 6.79 -11.41 -3.75
N GLN A 28 6.74 -12.39 -2.85
CA GLN A 28 5.64 -13.37 -2.79
C GLN A 28 4.51 -12.88 -1.89
N GLY A 29 4.86 -12.29 -0.74
CA GLY A 29 3.89 -11.73 0.20
C GLY A 29 2.99 -10.67 -0.42
N CYS A 30 3.52 -9.76 -1.24
CA CYS A 30 2.71 -8.71 -1.85
C CYS A 30 1.66 -9.27 -2.81
N ARG A 31 1.94 -10.38 -3.50
CA ARG A 31 0.96 -11.06 -4.37
C ARG A 31 -0.16 -11.66 -3.54
N ARG A 32 0.17 -12.30 -2.41
CA ARG A 32 -0.83 -12.85 -1.49
C ARG A 32 -1.76 -11.76 -0.94
N VAL A 33 -1.22 -10.60 -0.58
CA VAL A 33 -2.03 -9.46 -0.11
C VAL A 33 -2.94 -8.93 -1.23
N GLN A 34 -2.42 -8.79 -2.46
CA GLN A 34 -3.23 -8.34 -3.61
C GLN A 34 -4.36 -9.32 -3.95
N THR A 35 -4.07 -10.62 -3.96
CA THR A 35 -5.08 -11.68 -4.15
C THR A 35 -6.14 -11.62 -3.06
N ALA A 36 -5.75 -11.53 -1.79
CA ALA A 36 -6.70 -11.45 -0.69
C ALA A 36 -7.59 -10.21 -0.75
N LEU A 37 -7.06 -9.05 -1.16
CA LEU A 37 -7.86 -7.84 -1.38
C LEU A 37 -8.89 -8.03 -2.50
N THR A 38 -8.50 -8.70 -3.58
CA THR A 38 -9.35 -8.91 -4.77
C THR A 38 -10.45 -9.95 -4.49
N GLU A 39 -10.09 -11.05 -3.83
CA GLU A 39 -10.95 -12.20 -3.59
C GLU A 39 -11.77 -12.11 -2.30
N ALA A 40 -11.53 -11.09 -1.45
CA ALA A 40 -12.31 -10.91 -0.23
C ALA A 40 -13.81 -10.75 -0.54
N ASP A 41 -14.62 -11.59 0.12
CA ASP A 41 -16.07 -11.69 -0.09
C ASP A 41 -16.85 -10.47 0.43
N THR A 42 -16.26 -9.69 1.34
CA THR A 42 -16.94 -8.56 1.99
C THR A 42 -16.06 -7.32 2.03
N ASP A 43 -16.70 -6.14 1.96
CA ASP A 43 -16.01 -4.86 2.14
C ASP A 43 -15.32 -4.80 3.51
N LYS A 44 -15.93 -5.38 4.55
CA LYS A 44 -15.33 -5.45 5.88
C LYS A 44 -14.01 -6.23 5.90
N ALA A 45 -13.95 -7.36 5.19
CA ALA A 45 -12.71 -8.14 5.09
C ALA A 45 -11.62 -7.37 4.34
N ARG A 46 -11.98 -6.61 3.29
CA ARG A 46 -11.03 -5.73 2.60
C ARG A 46 -10.53 -4.62 3.52
N GLU A 47 -11.44 -3.95 4.24
CA GLU A 47 -11.11 -2.91 5.21
C GLU A 47 -10.13 -3.44 6.28
N ASP A 48 -10.38 -4.62 6.83
CA ASP A 48 -9.51 -5.23 7.84
C ASP A 48 -8.09 -5.51 7.29
N ILE A 49 -7.96 -5.90 6.02
CA ILE A 49 -6.65 -6.06 5.36
C ILE A 49 -5.97 -4.70 5.18
N VAL A 50 -6.70 -3.71 4.68
CA VAL A 50 -6.16 -2.39 4.36
C VAL A 50 -5.75 -1.63 5.63
N ASP A 51 -6.49 -1.76 6.73
CA ASP A 51 -6.19 -1.08 7.99
C ASP A 51 -4.82 -1.46 8.56
N GLU A 52 -4.30 -2.66 8.30
CA GLU A 52 -2.93 -3.07 8.68
C GLU A 52 -1.82 -2.32 7.90
N LEU A 53 -2.15 -1.58 6.84
CA LEU A 53 -1.22 -0.72 6.10
C LEU A 53 -1.13 0.70 6.67
N ARG A 54 -2.01 1.04 7.62
CA ARG A 54 -2.02 2.36 8.26
C ARG A 54 -0.69 2.63 8.96
N GLY A 55 -0.14 3.83 8.73
CA GLY A 55 1.17 4.26 9.19
C GLY A 55 2.34 3.80 8.31
N HIS A 56 2.07 3.06 7.23
CA HIS A 56 3.08 2.50 6.34
C HIS A 56 2.87 2.87 4.87
N VAL A 57 1.92 3.76 4.55
CA VAL A 57 1.55 4.06 3.16
C VAL A 57 2.73 4.69 2.42
N TRP A 58 3.42 5.63 3.05
CA TRP A 58 4.55 6.32 2.43
C TRP A 58 5.72 5.37 2.13
N GLU A 59 6.00 4.46 3.05
CA GLU A 59 7.02 3.43 2.90
C GLU A 59 6.61 2.45 1.79
N ALA A 60 5.33 2.08 1.72
CA ALA A 60 4.78 1.19 0.71
C ALA A 60 4.93 1.76 -0.71
N VAL A 61 4.61 3.04 -0.94
CA VAL A 61 4.71 3.65 -2.29
C VAL A 61 6.14 3.75 -2.82
N HIS A 62 7.15 3.67 -1.94
CA HIS A 62 8.57 3.60 -2.32
C HIS A 62 9.13 2.18 -2.38
N CYS A 63 8.38 1.18 -1.88
CA CYS A 63 8.81 -0.20 -1.86
C CYS A 63 8.64 -0.85 -3.25
N PRO A 64 9.63 -1.61 -3.76
CA PRO A 64 9.52 -2.39 -5.00
C PRO A 64 8.34 -3.36 -5.03
N HIS A 65 7.82 -3.77 -3.88
CA HIS A 65 6.70 -4.69 -3.74
C HIS A 65 5.45 -4.01 -3.18
N GLY A 66 5.61 -3.12 -2.20
CA GLY A 66 4.50 -2.43 -1.53
C GLY A 66 3.72 -1.49 -2.44
N ASN A 67 4.36 -0.90 -3.46
CA ASN A 67 3.69 0.01 -4.38
C ASN A 67 2.53 -0.68 -5.14
N TYR A 68 2.67 -1.98 -5.43
CA TYR A 68 1.62 -2.75 -6.09
C TYR A 68 0.43 -2.99 -5.16
N VAL A 69 0.69 -3.19 -3.86
CA VAL A 69 -0.37 -3.33 -2.86
C VAL A 69 -1.16 -2.03 -2.73
N ILE A 70 -0.50 -0.87 -2.67
CA ILE A 70 -1.21 0.41 -2.61
C ILE A 70 -2.02 0.67 -3.89
N GLN A 71 -1.47 0.34 -5.08
CA GLN A 71 -2.24 0.41 -6.32
C GLN A 71 -3.49 -0.49 -6.26
N GLN A 72 -3.37 -1.71 -5.73
CA GLN A 72 -4.51 -2.61 -5.56
C GLN A 72 -5.54 -2.07 -4.57
N VAL A 73 -5.11 -1.45 -3.48
CA VAL A 73 -6.01 -0.76 -2.54
C VAL A 73 -6.79 0.32 -3.27
N VAL A 74 -6.10 1.15 -4.06
CA VAL A 74 -6.72 2.25 -4.82
C VAL A 74 -7.75 1.76 -5.85
N THR A 75 -7.47 0.66 -6.54
CA THR A 75 -8.37 0.12 -7.57
C THR A 75 -9.55 -0.68 -6.99
N THR A 76 -9.42 -1.21 -5.77
CA THR A 76 -10.42 -2.12 -5.17
C THR A 76 -11.30 -1.42 -4.14
N MET A 77 -10.75 -0.43 -3.42
CA MET A 77 -11.43 0.23 -2.31
C MET A 77 -12.07 1.55 -2.73
N ARG A 78 -13.14 1.92 -2.03
CA ARG A 78 -13.64 3.30 -2.04
C ARG A 78 -12.70 4.17 -1.21
N ALA A 79 -12.37 5.36 -1.71
CA ALA A 79 -11.52 6.31 -0.99
C ALA A 79 -12.04 6.58 0.44
N ALA A 80 -13.36 6.67 0.62
CA ALA A 80 -14.01 6.90 1.91
C ALA A 80 -13.77 5.79 2.95
N SER A 81 -13.51 4.55 2.53
CA SER A 81 -13.19 3.43 3.44
C SER A 81 -11.73 3.45 3.91
N CYS A 82 -10.84 4.16 3.20
CA CYS A 82 -9.42 4.20 3.51
C CYS A 82 -8.81 5.60 3.32
N PRO A 83 -9.39 6.66 3.94
CA PRO A 83 -8.94 8.05 3.75
C PRO A 83 -7.49 8.26 4.18
N PHE A 84 -7.00 7.44 5.12
CA PHE A 84 -5.63 7.47 5.63
C PHE A 84 -4.58 7.32 4.53
N VAL A 85 -4.89 6.65 3.41
CA VAL A 85 -3.96 6.50 2.28
C VAL A 85 -3.59 7.86 1.70
N VAL A 86 -4.60 8.70 1.44
CA VAL A 86 -4.41 10.08 0.94
C VAL A 86 -3.78 10.94 2.03
N GLU A 87 -4.31 10.87 3.26
CA GLU A 87 -3.84 11.69 4.38
C GLU A 87 -2.36 11.47 4.70
N GLU A 88 -1.88 10.22 4.67
CA GLU A 88 -0.48 9.90 4.94
C GLU A 88 0.46 10.44 3.86
N ILE A 89 0.04 10.41 2.59
CA ILE A 89 0.81 11.00 1.49
C ILE A 89 0.82 12.52 1.63
N ALA A 90 -0.36 13.14 1.84
CA ALA A 90 -0.51 14.59 1.99
C ALA A 90 0.32 15.13 3.16
N ARG A 91 0.34 14.43 4.30
CA ARG A 91 1.08 14.82 5.51
C ARG A 91 2.59 14.93 5.31
N ARG A 92 3.15 14.30 4.27
CA ARG A 92 4.58 14.42 3.92
C ARG A 92 4.91 15.79 3.30
N GLY A 93 3.90 16.56 2.93
CA GLY A 93 4.02 17.90 2.37
C GLY A 93 4.29 17.91 0.87
N ILE A 94 3.98 19.04 0.23
CA ILE A 94 3.98 19.16 -1.23
C ILE A 94 5.32 18.78 -1.87
N GLY A 95 6.44 19.20 -1.27
CA GLY A 95 7.77 18.88 -1.79
C GLY A 95 8.07 17.37 -1.84
N ALA A 96 7.50 16.59 -0.92
CA ALA A 96 7.60 15.13 -0.94
C ALA A 96 6.71 14.53 -2.04
N VAL A 97 5.49 15.05 -2.20
CA VAL A 97 4.58 14.62 -3.28
C VAL A 97 5.16 14.94 -4.67
N CYS A 98 5.81 16.09 -4.86
CA CYS A 98 6.55 16.40 -6.10
C CYS A 98 7.68 15.41 -6.39
N LYS A 99 8.34 14.88 -5.36
CA LYS A 99 9.36 13.84 -5.53
C LYS A 99 8.70 12.50 -5.86
N LEU A 100 7.59 12.16 -5.21
CA LEU A 100 6.82 10.95 -5.47
C LEU A 100 6.31 10.91 -6.92
N ALA A 101 5.82 12.04 -7.45
CA ALA A 101 5.36 12.18 -8.83
C ALA A 101 6.46 11.92 -9.88
N ARG A 102 7.74 12.14 -9.52
CA ARG A 102 8.90 11.86 -10.36
C ARG A 102 9.54 10.50 -10.07
N HIS A 103 9.07 9.80 -9.03
CA HIS A 103 9.62 8.51 -8.62
C HIS A 103 9.09 7.40 -9.54
N ALA A 104 9.98 6.50 -9.99
CA ALA A 104 9.66 5.44 -10.95
C ALA A 104 8.50 4.53 -10.50
N LEU A 105 8.35 4.31 -9.19
CA LEU A 105 7.25 3.52 -8.60
C LEU A 105 6.10 4.42 -8.14
N GLY A 106 6.44 5.59 -7.56
CA GLY A 106 5.50 6.46 -6.88
C GLY A 106 4.53 7.14 -7.84
N CYS A 107 4.99 7.49 -9.03
CA CYS A 107 4.16 8.12 -10.05
C CYS A 107 2.98 7.23 -10.47
N ARG A 108 3.17 5.90 -10.46
CA ARG A 108 2.11 4.94 -10.80
C ARG A 108 1.01 4.92 -9.73
N VAL A 109 1.39 5.03 -8.46
CA VAL A 109 0.42 5.14 -7.37
C VAL A 109 -0.40 6.42 -7.51
N LEU A 110 0.25 7.56 -7.72
CA LEU A 110 -0.45 8.84 -7.89
C LEU A 110 -1.38 8.83 -9.11
N GLN A 111 -0.95 8.25 -10.24
CA GLN A 111 -1.80 8.06 -11.43
C GLN A 111 -3.05 7.24 -11.10
N ARG A 112 -2.90 6.09 -10.44
CA ARG A 112 -4.06 5.28 -10.01
C ARG A 112 -4.99 6.06 -9.08
N MET A 113 -4.44 6.84 -8.15
CA MET A 113 -5.26 7.65 -7.23
C MET A 113 -6.08 8.69 -7.99
N LEU A 114 -5.51 9.36 -8.98
CA LEU A 114 -6.25 10.32 -9.82
C LEU A 114 -7.31 9.65 -10.70
N GLU A 115 -7.04 8.44 -11.18
CA GLU A 115 -7.98 7.68 -12.03
C GLU A 115 -9.19 7.13 -11.25
N HIS A 116 -8.98 6.71 -10.00
CA HIS A 116 -10.02 6.04 -9.21
C HIS A 116 -10.63 6.92 -8.12
N TRP A 117 -9.85 7.85 -7.55
CA TRP A 117 -10.25 8.73 -6.44
C TRP A 117 -10.01 10.21 -6.79
N PRO A 118 -10.55 10.72 -7.91
CA PRO A 118 -10.22 12.06 -8.40
C PRO A 118 -10.47 13.16 -7.37
N ASP A 119 -11.59 13.12 -6.65
CA ASP A 119 -11.95 14.14 -5.66
C ASP A 119 -10.98 14.18 -4.47
N GLN A 120 -10.55 13.02 -3.98
CA GLN A 120 -9.64 12.92 -2.83
C GLN A 120 -8.18 13.10 -3.24
N ALA A 121 -7.80 12.68 -4.44
CA ALA A 121 -6.43 12.78 -4.94
C ALA A 121 -6.08 14.17 -5.46
N HIS A 122 -7.07 15.01 -5.78
CA HIS A 122 -6.85 16.37 -6.28
C HIS A 122 -5.97 17.20 -5.33
N CYS A 123 -6.19 17.10 -4.02
CA CYS A 123 -5.40 17.82 -3.02
C CYS A 123 -3.90 17.47 -3.03
N LEU A 124 -3.53 16.29 -3.55
CA LEU A 124 -2.13 15.88 -3.68
C LEU A 124 -1.43 16.55 -4.86
N VAL A 125 -2.20 16.99 -5.87
CA VAL A 125 -1.65 17.50 -7.13
C VAL A 125 -1.82 19.00 -7.32
N GLU A 126 -2.63 19.66 -6.50
CA GLU A 126 -2.85 21.12 -6.54
C GLU A 126 -1.56 21.96 -6.49
N GLY A 127 -0.52 21.47 -5.81
CA GLY A 127 0.78 22.15 -5.72
C GLY A 127 1.87 21.60 -6.66
N LEU A 128 1.53 20.75 -7.63
CA LEU A 128 2.48 20.22 -8.62
C LEU A 128 2.66 21.14 -9.84
N VAL A 129 1.86 22.21 -9.93
CA VAL A 129 1.87 23.21 -11.01
C VAL A 129 2.73 24.40 -10.64
#